data_AF-A0A8S2Z1H1-F1
#
_entry.id   AF-A0A8S2Z1H1-F1
#
_cell.length_a   1.000
_cell.length_b   1.000
_cell.length_c   1.000
_cell.angle_alpha   90.00
_cell.angle_beta   90.00
_cell.angle_gamma   90.00
#
_symmetry.space_group_name_H-M   'P 1'
#
loop_
_entity.id
_entity.type
_entity.pdbx_description
1 polymer ?
#
loop_
_entity_poly.entity_id
_entity_poly.type
_entity_poly.pdbx_seq_one_letter_code
_entity_poly.pdbx_strand_id
1 'polypeptide(L)'
;NIAPTVIRQIEVDIPRCHQYDELLSSPEGHRKMKNVLKGWIASHSNLVYWQGLDSLCAPFVYLNFNNEALAYASLTAFIPKYLNNFFLKDNSLIINEYLVVFSHLIAFHHPDLSNRLETIGFIPDLYAIPWFLTVFAHVFPLNKIFHLWDMLLLGGSSFPLCIGVAILTQLRLLLLKADFNECILLFSELPEIDIERCIRDSIDIFATTPRSCTYREHASDITNYQINNDLDMDPFPFSDLKSERCPRISANEIIELNDLRVQTTSLKTSKHLLIDIRSADEYMKAALPSSVNVSYDKAFDNQIRIVDNRLQQLLEKHRSSVKVVIGNKNHKQTVDFTNNLIANNHSRVCLLHKGIDVFKTTGMLYVPTPSDLP
;
A
#
# COMPACT_ATOMS: atom_id res chain seq x y z
N ASN A 1 -31.62 5.95 -17.02
CA ASN A 1 -32.53 5.07 -16.25
C ASN A 1 -31.73 4.24 -15.27
N ILE A 2 -31.86 4.50 -13.98
CA ILE A 2 -31.18 3.74 -12.90
C ILE A 2 -32.00 2.46 -12.65
N ALA A 3 -31.32 1.32 -12.46
CA ALA A 3 -31.99 0.05 -12.19
C ALA A 3 -32.83 0.11 -10.89
N PRO A 4 -34.06 -0.45 -10.86
CA PRO A 4 -34.90 -0.46 -9.66
C PRO A 4 -34.23 -1.11 -8.44
N THR A 5 -33.40 -2.13 -8.66
CA THR A 5 -32.63 -2.80 -7.61
C THR A 5 -31.63 -1.86 -6.93
N VAL A 6 -30.97 -0.99 -7.70
CA VAL A 6 -30.04 0.03 -7.19
C VAL A 6 -30.79 1.08 -6.38
N ILE A 7 -31.95 1.53 -6.85
CA ILE A 7 -32.79 2.49 -6.11
C ILE A 7 -33.21 1.90 -4.76
N ARG A 8 -33.66 0.64 -4.75
CA ARG A 8 -34.03 -0.06 -3.51
C ARG A 8 -32.85 -0.18 -2.54
N GLN A 9 -31.64 -0.47 -3.04
CA GLN A 9 -30.46 -0.55 -2.20
C GLN A 9 -30.15 0.80 -1.53
N ILE A 10 -30.14 1.88 -2.30
CA ILE A 10 -29.96 3.26 -1.78
C ILE A 10 -30.99 3.60 -0.71
N GLU A 11 -32.24 3.16 -0.87
CA GLU A 11 -33.33 3.39 0.09
C GLU A 11 -33.16 2.64 1.40
N VAL A 12 -32.43 1.52 1.40
CA VAL A 12 -32.12 0.73 2.60
C VAL A 12 -30.83 1.21 3.28
N ASP A 13 -29.86 1.69 2.51
CA ASP A 13 -28.54 2.08 3.03
C ASP A 13 -28.57 3.46 3.69
N ILE A 14 -29.17 4.47 3.04
CA ILE A 14 -29.21 5.85 3.54
C ILE A 14 -29.77 5.95 4.97
N PRO A 15 -30.91 5.31 5.32
CA PRO A 15 -31.43 5.43 6.67
C PRO A 15 -30.49 4.89 7.74
N ARG A 16 -29.54 4.00 7.40
CA ARG A 16 -28.55 3.40 8.32
C ARG A 16 -27.22 4.16 8.34
N CYS A 17 -26.99 5.02 7.37
CA CYS A 17 -25.76 5.80 7.20
C CYS A 17 -25.71 6.97 8.19
N HIS A 18 -24.67 7.02 9.04
CA HIS A 18 -24.43 8.12 9.99
C HIS A 18 -25.68 8.55 10.79
N GLN A 19 -26.49 7.60 11.27
CA GLN A 19 -27.73 7.86 12.01
C GLN A 19 -27.57 8.72 13.28
N TYR A 20 -26.36 8.76 13.84
CA TYR A 20 -26.04 9.59 15.00
C TYR A 20 -26.04 11.10 14.67
N ASP A 21 -25.94 11.49 13.39
CA ASP A 21 -25.88 12.87 12.95
C ASP A 21 -27.29 13.40 12.64
N GLU A 22 -27.70 14.48 13.31
CA GLU A 22 -29.04 15.05 13.20
C GLU A 22 -29.35 15.59 11.79
N LEU A 23 -28.33 16.13 11.11
CA LEU A 23 -28.51 16.74 9.80
C LEU A 23 -28.73 15.67 8.73
N LEU A 24 -27.90 14.63 8.71
CA LEU A 24 -27.99 13.54 7.74
C LEU A 24 -29.15 12.59 8.00
N SER A 25 -29.51 12.33 9.26
CA SER A 25 -30.66 11.50 9.63
C SER A 25 -32.02 12.18 9.38
N SER A 26 -32.02 13.48 9.13
CA SER A 26 -33.24 14.23 8.81
C SER A 26 -33.86 13.76 7.47
N PRO A 27 -35.20 13.91 7.30
CA PRO A 27 -35.85 13.59 6.02
C PRO A 27 -35.25 14.35 4.83
N GLU A 28 -34.80 15.58 5.06
CA GLU A 28 -34.16 16.41 4.06
C GLU A 28 -32.75 15.91 3.74
N GLY A 29 -31.96 15.53 4.74
CA GLY A 29 -30.66 14.88 4.56
C GLY A 29 -30.77 13.60 3.72
N HIS A 30 -31.71 12.72 4.07
CA HIS A 30 -32.01 11.53 3.27
C HIS A 30 -32.38 11.87 1.82
N ARG A 31 -33.22 12.88 1.60
CA ARG A 31 -33.63 13.32 0.25
C ARG A 31 -32.42 13.80 -0.56
N LYS A 32 -31.55 14.62 0.03
CA LYS A 32 -30.33 15.15 -0.59
C LYS A 32 -29.34 14.05 -0.94
N MET A 33 -29.09 13.14 0.00
CA MET A 33 -28.25 11.95 -0.20
C MET A 33 -28.75 11.10 -1.39
N LYS A 34 -30.06 10.84 -1.45
CA LYS A 34 -30.68 10.12 -2.58
C LYS A 34 -30.46 10.84 -3.90
N ASN A 35 -30.66 12.15 -3.94
CA ASN A 35 -30.51 12.94 -5.15
C ASN A 35 -29.07 12.92 -5.67
N VAL A 36 -28.09 13.16 -4.80
CA VAL A 36 -26.66 13.15 -5.18
C VAL A 36 -26.23 11.77 -5.69
N LEU A 37 -26.57 10.70 -4.97
CA LEU A 37 -26.22 9.33 -5.38
C LEU A 37 -26.91 8.93 -6.68
N LYS A 38 -28.20 9.20 -6.83
CA LYS A 38 -28.93 8.92 -8.07
C LYS A 38 -28.36 9.70 -9.24
N GLY A 39 -28.07 10.99 -9.04
CA GLY A 39 -27.43 11.84 -10.05
C GLY A 39 -26.09 11.26 -10.48
N TRP A 40 -25.25 10.85 -9.51
CA TRP A 40 -23.91 10.32 -9.78
C TRP A 40 -23.95 8.99 -10.53
N ILE A 41 -24.82 8.06 -10.14
CA ILE A 41 -24.98 6.78 -10.87
C ILE A 41 -25.54 7.01 -12.27
N ALA A 42 -26.48 7.96 -12.42
CA ALA A 42 -27.07 8.26 -13.72
C ALA A 42 -26.07 8.89 -14.70
N SER A 43 -25.07 9.63 -14.21
CA SER A 43 -24.04 10.27 -15.03
C SER A 43 -22.84 9.36 -15.34
N HIS A 44 -22.67 8.25 -14.61
CA HIS A 44 -21.56 7.31 -14.80
C HIS A 44 -22.09 5.92 -15.21
N SER A 45 -22.48 5.77 -16.48
CA SER A 45 -23.14 4.56 -16.99
C SER A 45 -22.31 3.28 -16.90
N ASN A 46 -20.99 3.38 -16.74
CA ASN A 46 -20.05 2.28 -16.56
C ASN A 46 -19.85 1.87 -15.08
N LEU A 47 -20.37 2.66 -14.13
CA LEU A 47 -20.21 2.42 -12.69
C LEU A 47 -21.53 1.96 -12.07
N VAL A 48 -21.43 1.23 -10.97
CA VAL A 48 -22.57 0.68 -10.22
C VAL A 48 -22.52 1.11 -8.76
N TYR A 49 -23.69 1.09 -8.11
CA TYR A 49 -23.76 1.32 -6.68
C TYR A 49 -23.22 0.10 -5.91
N TRP A 50 -22.14 0.30 -5.19
CA TRP A 50 -21.65 -0.62 -4.17
C TRP A 50 -22.04 -0.12 -2.79
N GLN A 51 -22.45 -1.03 -1.91
CA GLN A 51 -22.77 -0.71 -0.51
C GLN A 51 -21.56 -0.04 0.15
N GLY A 52 -21.78 1.10 0.80
CA GLY A 52 -20.73 1.97 1.33
C GLY A 52 -20.56 3.28 0.54
N LEU A 53 -21.04 3.36 -0.71
CA LEU A 53 -21.02 4.62 -1.48
C LEU A 53 -21.89 5.71 -0.83
N ASP A 54 -22.93 5.32 -0.11
CA ASP A 54 -23.69 6.20 0.77
C ASP A 54 -22.81 6.82 1.88
N SER A 55 -21.99 6.02 2.55
CA SER A 55 -21.06 6.52 3.58
C SER A 55 -19.99 7.43 2.98
N LEU A 56 -19.50 7.13 1.77
CA LEU A 56 -18.58 8.02 1.05
C LEU A 56 -19.24 9.36 0.65
N CYS A 57 -20.52 9.34 0.28
CA CYS A 57 -21.28 10.52 -0.14
C CYS A 57 -21.60 11.47 1.03
N ALA A 58 -21.81 10.91 2.22
CA ALA A 58 -22.29 11.63 3.40
C ALA A 58 -21.42 12.86 3.79
N PRO A 59 -20.08 12.77 3.88
CA PRO A 59 -19.23 13.94 4.13
C PRO A 59 -19.48 15.10 3.17
N PHE A 60 -19.65 14.82 1.88
CA PHE A 60 -19.84 15.87 0.86
C PHE A 60 -21.22 16.53 0.97
N VAL A 61 -22.26 15.74 1.23
CA VAL A 61 -23.62 16.27 1.45
C VAL A 61 -23.69 17.07 2.75
N TYR A 62 -23.04 16.60 3.82
CA TYR A 62 -22.97 17.32 5.08
C TYR A 62 -22.33 18.71 4.90
N LEU A 63 -21.12 18.76 4.31
CA LEU A 63 -20.38 20.01 4.11
C LEU A 63 -21.07 20.97 3.15
N ASN A 64 -21.87 20.44 2.21
CA ASN A 64 -22.52 21.23 1.16
C ASN A 64 -24.05 21.07 1.22
N PHE A 65 -24.63 21.01 2.41
CA PHE A 65 -26.05 20.66 2.59
C PHE A 65 -27.01 21.57 1.81
N ASN A 66 -26.68 22.86 1.71
CA ASN A 66 -27.45 23.85 0.97
C ASN A 66 -27.10 23.93 -0.53
N ASN A 67 -26.16 23.12 -1.01
CA ASN A 67 -25.70 23.10 -2.39
C ASN A 67 -25.44 21.65 -2.87
N GLU A 68 -26.53 20.94 -3.20
CA GLU A 68 -26.50 19.54 -3.70
C GLU A 68 -25.61 19.39 -4.95
N ALA A 69 -25.54 20.42 -5.80
CA ALA A 69 -24.69 20.42 -6.99
C ALA A 69 -23.20 20.43 -6.64
N LEU A 70 -22.81 21.19 -5.60
CA LEU A 70 -21.43 21.19 -5.11
C LEU A 70 -21.09 19.86 -4.42
N ALA A 71 -21.99 19.30 -3.61
CA ALA A 71 -21.81 17.97 -3.03
C ALA A 71 -21.55 16.90 -4.12
N TYR A 72 -22.38 16.92 -5.18
CA TYR A 72 -22.22 16.07 -6.34
C TYR A 72 -20.87 16.29 -7.05
N ALA A 73 -20.48 17.55 -7.28
CA ALA A 73 -19.22 17.89 -7.94
C ALA A 73 -18.01 17.41 -7.12
N SER A 74 -18.05 17.59 -5.80
CA SER A 74 -17.00 17.12 -4.89
C SER A 74 -16.86 15.59 -4.94
N LEU A 75 -17.97 14.84 -4.85
CA LEU A 75 -17.95 13.38 -4.97
C LEU A 75 -17.39 12.93 -6.33
N THR A 76 -17.83 13.59 -7.40
CA THR A 76 -17.41 13.31 -8.79
C THR A 76 -15.92 13.55 -9.00
N ALA A 77 -15.34 14.58 -8.39
CA ALA A 77 -13.91 14.86 -8.46
C ALA A 77 -13.08 13.93 -7.56
N PHE A 78 -13.65 13.50 -6.41
CA PHE A 78 -12.94 12.70 -5.41
C PHE A 78 -12.74 11.25 -5.85
N ILE A 79 -13.77 10.62 -6.41
CA ILE A 79 -13.75 9.19 -6.77
C ILE A 79 -12.61 8.85 -7.75
N PRO A 80 -12.41 9.56 -8.87
CA PRO A 80 -11.32 9.26 -9.78
C PRO A 80 -9.93 9.37 -9.14
N LYS A 81 -9.74 10.19 -8.09
CA LYS A 81 -8.43 10.38 -7.44
C LYS A 81 -8.06 9.23 -6.48
N TYR A 82 -9.01 8.70 -5.71
CA TYR A 82 -8.73 7.73 -4.64
C TYR A 82 -9.36 6.35 -4.87
N LEU A 83 -10.41 6.28 -5.68
CA LEU A 83 -11.27 5.11 -5.89
C LEU A 83 -11.45 4.81 -7.38
N ASN A 84 -10.43 5.11 -8.17
CA ASN A 84 -10.43 4.88 -9.61
C ASN A 84 -10.82 3.41 -9.89
N ASN A 85 -11.85 3.21 -10.71
CA ASN A 85 -12.39 1.90 -11.07
C ASN A 85 -12.95 1.03 -9.92
N PHE A 86 -13.01 1.51 -8.67
CA PHE A 86 -13.58 0.74 -7.55
C PHE A 86 -15.07 0.42 -7.72
N PHE A 87 -15.81 1.29 -8.40
CA PHE A 87 -17.25 1.15 -8.58
C PHE A 87 -17.63 0.49 -9.92
N LEU A 88 -16.69 -0.16 -10.62
CA LEU A 88 -17.03 -0.99 -11.77
C LEU A 88 -17.93 -2.17 -11.35
N LYS A 89 -18.68 -2.71 -12.32
CA LYS A 89 -19.50 -3.92 -12.08
C LYS A 89 -18.64 -5.12 -11.69
N ASP A 90 -17.49 -5.28 -12.35
CA ASP A 90 -16.43 -6.18 -11.93
C ASP A 90 -15.23 -5.33 -11.53
N ASN A 91 -15.00 -5.23 -10.23
CA ASN A 91 -13.91 -4.49 -9.61
C ASN A 91 -12.91 -5.44 -8.92
N SER A 92 -13.03 -6.76 -9.15
CA SER A 92 -12.33 -7.77 -8.38
C SER A 92 -10.82 -7.57 -8.46
N LEU A 93 -10.28 -7.38 -9.66
CA LEU A 93 -8.84 -7.14 -9.86
C LEU A 93 -8.35 -5.87 -9.15
N ILE A 94 -9.14 -4.78 -9.21
CA ILE A 94 -8.78 -3.49 -8.59
C ILE A 94 -8.73 -3.62 -7.07
N ILE A 95 -9.75 -4.21 -6.45
CA ILE A 95 -9.80 -4.41 -5.00
C ILE A 95 -8.69 -5.37 -4.57
N ASN A 96 -8.52 -6.49 -5.26
CA ASN A 96 -7.50 -7.48 -4.92
C ASN A 96 -6.08 -6.90 -5.03
N GLU A 97 -5.77 -6.17 -6.11
CA GLU A 97 -4.49 -5.45 -6.25
C GLU A 97 -4.27 -4.50 -5.06
N TYR A 98 -5.28 -3.69 -4.73
CA TYR A 98 -5.19 -2.72 -3.64
C TYR A 98 -4.92 -3.39 -2.28
N LEU A 99 -5.58 -4.50 -1.99
CA LEU A 99 -5.41 -5.26 -0.74
C LEU A 99 -4.07 -6.00 -0.66
N VAL A 100 -3.56 -6.50 -1.79
CA VAL A 100 -2.22 -7.12 -1.84
C VAL A 100 -1.15 -6.07 -1.61
N VAL A 101 -1.22 -4.90 -2.28
CA VAL A 101 -0.28 -3.79 -2.04
C VAL A 101 -0.38 -3.30 -0.60
N PHE A 102 -1.58 -3.26 -0.01
CA PHE A 102 -1.74 -2.96 1.41
C PHE A 102 -1.04 -3.99 2.30
N SER A 103 -1.18 -5.30 2.01
CA SER A 103 -0.47 -6.38 2.71
C SER A 103 1.04 -6.21 2.65
N HIS A 104 1.58 -5.86 1.47
CA HIS A 104 2.99 -5.58 1.27
C HIS A 104 3.49 -4.41 2.11
N LEU A 105 2.69 -3.35 2.25
CA LEU A 105 3.05 -2.21 3.09
C LEU A 105 3.02 -2.54 4.57
N ILE A 106 2.09 -3.40 5.02
CA ILE A 106 2.11 -3.92 6.39
C ILE A 106 3.42 -4.68 6.63
N ALA A 107 3.83 -5.58 5.72
CA ALA A 107 5.09 -6.30 5.83
C ALA A 107 6.31 -5.38 5.79
N PHE A 108 6.27 -4.35 4.95
CA PHE A 108 7.35 -3.36 4.82
C PHE A 108 7.56 -2.56 6.11
N HIS A 109 6.49 -2.12 6.79
CA HIS A 109 6.60 -1.29 8.01
C HIS A 109 6.58 -2.11 9.32
N HIS A 110 5.80 -3.19 9.36
CA HIS A 110 5.53 -4.03 10.52
C HIS A 110 5.59 -5.53 10.15
N PRO A 111 6.78 -6.07 9.83
CA PRO A 111 6.92 -7.46 9.39
C PRO A 111 6.44 -8.46 10.45
N ASP A 112 6.62 -8.14 11.73
CA ASP A 112 6.16 -8.96 12.85
C ASP A 112 4.63 -9.04 12.93
N LEU A 113 3.95 -7.91 12.68
CA LEU A 113 2.50 -7.88 12.59
C LEU A 113 2.02 -8.65 11.34
N SER A 114 2.65 -8.44 10.19
CA SER A 114 2.36 -9.18 8.97
C SER A 114 2.49 -10.70 9.16
N ASN A 115 3.61 -11.14 9.74
CA ASN A 115 3.85 -12.55 10.10
C ASN A 115 2.77 -13.10 11.03
N ARG A 116 2.38 -12.32 12.06
CA ARG A 116 1.32 -12.74 12.98
C ARG A 116 -0.02 -12.91 12.27
N LEU A 117 -0.45 -11.90 11.52
CA LEU A 117 -1.72 -11.91 10.80
C LEU A 117 -1.80 -13.08 9.80
N GLU A 118 -0.71 -13.33 9.09
CA GLU A 118 -0.60 -14.47 8.17
C GLU A 118 -0.66 -15.82 8.92
N THR A 119 0.05 -15.94 10.04
CA THR A 119 0.05 -17.17 10.87
C THR A 119 -1.35 -17.54 11.35
N ILE A 120 -2.18 -16.55 11.68
CA ILE A 120 -3.56 -16.76 12.12
C ILE A 120 -4.57 -16.77 10.95
N GLY A 121 -4.11 -16.59 9.70
CA GLY A 121 -4.97 -16.55 8.51
C GLY A 121 -5.87 -15.32 8.42
N PHE A 122 -5.51 -14.22 9.08
CA PHE A 122 -6.31 -12.99 9.14
C PHE A 122 -5.83 -11.96 8.09
N ILE A 123 -6.35 -12.08 6.87
CA ILE A 123 -5.93 -11.30 5.70
C ILE A 123 -6.75 -10.00 5.53
N PRO A 124 -6.22 -8.96 4.84
CA PRO A 124 -6.92 -7.69 4.64
C PRO A 124 -8.31 -7.78 3.99
N ASP A 125 -8.56 -8.78 3.15
CA ASP A 125 -9.87 -9.03 2.54
C ASP A 125 -11.01 -9.12 3.57
N LEU A 126 -10.70 -9.53 4.80
CA LEU A 126 -11.67 -9.70 5.88
C LEU A 126 -12.09 -8.38 6.54
N TYR A 127 -11.27 -7.33 6.46
CA TYR A 127 -11.49 -6.11 7.26
C TYR A 127 -11.27 -4.78 6.52
N ALA A 128 -10.45 -4.75 5.46
CA ALA A 128 -10.00 -3.52 4.84
C ALA A 128 -10.83 -3.07 3.63
N ILE A 129 -11.71 -3.92 3.09
CA ILE A 129 -12.59 -3.54 1.96
C ILE A 129 -13.45 -2.31 2.31
N PRO A 130 -14.18 -2.27 3.45
CA PRO A 130 -14.97 -1.09 3.81
C PRO A 130 -14.11 0.16 4.04
N TRP A 131 -12.88 -0.02 4.55
CA TRP A 131 -11.94 1.07 4.78
C TRP A 131 -11.61 1.77 3.47
N PHE A 132 -11.18 1.02 2.46
CA PHE A 132 -10.75 1.62 1.21
C PHE A 132 -11.93 2.01 0.33
N LEU A 133 -13.00 1.22 0.26
CA LEU A 133 -14.18 1.54 -0.58
C LEU A 133 -14.85 2.87 -0.18
N THR A 134 -14.77 3.24 1.10
CA THR A 134 -15.39 4.45 1.63
C THR A 134 -14.39 5.51 2.05
N VAL A 135 -13.09 5.27 1.81
CA VAL A 135 -11.98 6.10 2.32
C VAL A 135 -12.18 6.45 3.80
N PHE A 136 -12.44 5.39 4.56
CA PHE A 136 -12.69 5.35 6.00
C PHE A 136 -14.01 5.99 6.45
N ALA A 137 -14.81 6.60 5.56
CA ALA A 137 -16.04 7.30 5.93
C ALA A 137 -17.08 6.39 6.60
N HIS A 138 -17.12 5.11 6.28
CA HIS A 138 -17.99 4.15 6.98
C HIS A 138 -17.46 3.75 8.37
N VAL A 139 -16.17 3.97 8.63
CA VAL A 139 -15.44 3.46 9.79
C VAL A 139 -15.42 4.47 10.92
N PHE A 140 -15.21 5.75 10.60
CA PHE A 140 -15.10 6.82 11.61
C PHE A 140 -16.29 7.78 11.56
N PRO A 141 -16.61 8.43 12.69
CA PRO A 141 -17.58 9.50 12.69
C PRO A 141 -17.13 10.72 11.87
N LEU A 142 -18.08 11.52 11.38
CA LEU A 142 -17.83 12.60 10.41
C LEU A 142 -16.78 13.61 10.87
N ASN A 143 -16.79 14.00 12.14
CA ASN A 143 -15.80 14.92 12.70
C ASN A 143 -14.36 14.37 12.60
N LYS A 144 -14.17 13.06 12.80
CA LYS A 144 -12.88 12.37 12.62
C LYS A 144 -12.53 12.28 11.13
N ILE A 145 -13.52 12.04 10.28
CA ILE A 145 -13.34 11.99 8.82
C ILE A 145 -12.90 13.32 8.24
N PHE A 146 -13.51 14.44 8.64
CA PHE A 146 -13.11 15.75 8.13
C PHE A 146 -11.64 16.04 8.45
N HIS A 147 -11.23 15.80 9.69
CA HIS A 147 -9.85 15.97 10.10
C HIS A 147 -8.90 15.07 9.28
N LEU A 148 -9.23 13.79 9.16
CA LEU A 148 -8.43 12.84 8.36
C LEU A 148 -8.36 13.25 6.88
N TRP A 149 -9.47 13.71 6.33
CA TRP A 149 -9.59 14.07 4.92
C TRP A 149 -8.88 15.38 4.57
N ASP A 150 -8.77 16.33 5.49
CA ASP A 150 -7.98 17.55 5.29
C ASP A 150 -6.54 17.21 4.90
N MET A 151 -5.95 16.21 5.56
CA MET A 151 -4.60 15.72 5.21
C MET A 151 -4.59 14.77 4.02
N LEU A 152 -5.58 13.89 3.88
CA LEU A 152 -5.73 13.00 2.72
C LEU A 152 -5.71 13.77 1.40
N LEU A 153 -6.42 14.90 1.34
CA LEU A 153 -6.59 15.70 0.12
C LEU A 153 -5.28 16.29 -0.39
N LEU A 154 -4.29 16.51 0.49
CA LEU A 154 -2.93 16.91 0.14
C LEU A 154 -2.10 15.77 -0.48
N GLY A 155 -2.45 14.51 -0.17
CA GLY A 155 -1.78 13.32 -0.66
C GLY A 155 -2.26 12.84 -2.04
N GLY A 156 -1.50 11.90 -2.60
CA GLY A 156 -1.83 11.17 -3.84
C GLY A 156 -2.73 9.96 -3.61
N SER A 157 -2.95 9.16 -4.66
CA SER A 157 -3.89 8.01 -4.61
C SER A 157 -3.46 6.92 -3.63
N SER A 158 -2.16 6.86 -3.27
CA SER A 158 -1.58 5.87 -2.36
C SER A 158 -1.68 6.25 -0.88
N PHE A 159 -2.00 7.50 -0.55
CA PHE A 159 -2.07 7.96 0.84
C PHE A 159 -3.10 7.19 1.72
N PRO A 160 -4.28 6.77 1.22
CA PRO A 160 -5.18 5.92 2.01
C PRO A 160 -4.52 4.62 2.50
N LEU A 161 -3.59 4.03 1.74
CA LEU A 161 -2.85 2.85 2.20
C LEU A 161 -2.03 3.17 3.45
N CYS A 162 -1.39 4.34 3.47
CA CYS A 162 -0.58 4.80 4.61
C CYS A 162 -1.44 5.02 5.85
N ILE A 163 -2.65 5.56 5.68
CA ILE A 163 -3.66 5.67 6.76
C ILE A 163 -4.03 4.28 7.29
N GLY A 164 -4.30 3.32 6.39
CA GLY A 164 -4.61 1.95 6.78
C GLY A 164 -3.48 1.32 7.62
N VAL A 165 -2.22 1.53 7.24
CA VAL A 165 -1.07 1.01 8.00
C VAL A 165 -0.98 1.72 9.35
N ALA A 166 -1.18 3.03 9.41
CA ALA A 166 -1.17 3.81 10.66
C ALA A 166 -2.25 3.35 11.66
N ILE A 167 -3.46 3.00 11.18
CA ILE A 167 -4.51 2.40 12.03
C ILE A 167 -4.01 1.08 12.62
N LEU A 168 -3.42 0.21 11.80
CA LEU A 168 -2.85 -1.05 12.27
C LEU A 168 -1.65 -0.84 13.21
N THR A 169 -0.86 0.22 13.04
CA THR A 169 0.22 0.59 13.98
C THR A 169 -0.33 0.87 15.38
N GLN A 170 -1.48 1.54 15.49
CA GLN A 170 -2.12 1.79 16.78
C GLN A 170 -2.67 0.51 17.41
N LEU A 171 -3.24 -0.38 16.59
CA LEU A 171 -3.81 -1.66 17.03
C LEU A 171 -2.76 -2.76 17.24
N ARG A 172 -1.50 -2.55 16.83
CA ARG A 172 -0.45 -3.57 16.75
C ARG A 172 -0.28 -4.37 18.04
N LEU A 173 -0.28 -3.72 19.21
CA LEU A 173 -0.07 -4.43 20.49
C LEU A 173 -1.20 -5.41 20.83
N LEU A 174 -2.42 -5.12 20.39
CA LEU A 174 -3.58 -6.00 20.56
C LEU A 174 -3.53 -7.13 19.53
N LEU A 175 -3.29 -6.78 18.26
CA LEU A 175 -3.24 -7.74 17.14
C LEU A 175 -2.12 -8.78 17.29
N LEU A 176 -0.98 -8.40 17.87
CA LEU A 176 0.11 -9.35 18.12
C LEU A 176 -0.25 -10.45 19.12
N LYS A 177 -1.25 -10.21 19.98
CA LYS A 177 -1.71 -11.16 21.00
C LYS A 177 -2.99 -11.88 20.57
N ALA A 178 -3.79 -11.24 19.74
CA ALA A 178 -5.10 -11.72 19.31
C ALA A 178 -5.00 -12.98 18.43
N ASP A 179 -5.92 -13.93 18.63
CA ASP A 179 -6.22 -14.99 17.68
C ASP A 179 -7.18 -14.52 16.56
N PHE A 180 -7.56 -15.44 15.66
CA PHE A 180 -8.45 -15.11 14.54
C PHE A 180 -9.80 -14.54 14.98
N ASN A 181 -10.43 -15.11 16.00
CA ASN A 181 -11.75 -14.67 16.46
C ASN A 181 -11.68 -13.35 17.22
N GLU A 182 -10.64 -13.17 18.03
CA GLU A 182 -10.35 -11.91 18.72
C GLU A 182 -10.10 -10.78 17.70
N CYS A 183 -9.42 -11.06 16.58
CA CYS A 183 -9.29 -10.11 15.48
C CYS A 183 -10.65 -9.76 14.86
N ILE A 184 -11.52 -10.74 14.56
CA ILE A 184 -12.86 -10.46 14.03
C ILE A 184 -13.64 -9.50 14.94
N LEU A 185 -13.59 -9.73 16.26
CA LEU A 185 -14.23 -8.85 17.23
C LEU A 185 -13.59 -7.46 17.26
N LEU A 186 -12.25 -7.39 17.31
CA LEU A 186 -11.50 -6.14 17.32
C LEU A 186 -11.85 -5.25 16.13
N PHE A 187 -11.95 -5.80 14.91
CA PHE A 187 -12.28 -5.03 13.72
C PHE A 187 -13.77 -4.73 13.57
N SER A 188 -14.65 -5.50 14.22
CA SER A 188 -16.10 -5.25 14.23
C SER A 188 -16.47 -4.09 15.17
N GLU A 189 -15.82 -4.02 16.34
CA GLU A 189 -16.07 -2.94 17.31
C GLU A 189 -15.15 -1.72 17.09
N LEU A 190 -13.96 -1.95 16.52
CA LEU A 190 -12.86 -1.02 16.32
C LEU A 190 -12.58 -0.13 17.55
N PRO A 191 -11.51 -0.42 18.33
CA PRO A 191 -11.10 0.44 19.43
C PRO A 191 -10.92 1.90 18.98
N GLU A 192 -11.04 2.82 19.94
CA GLU A 192 -10.91 4.24 19.61
C GLU A 192 -9.53 4.53 18.99
N ILE A 193 -9.56 5.00 17.74
CA ILE A 193 -8.38 5.47 17.02
C ILE A 193 -8.17 6.96 17.30
N ASP A 194 -6.94 7.30 17.69
CA ASP A 194 -6.44 8.68 17.75
C ASP A 194 -6.13 9.15 16.33
N ILE A 195 -6.96 10.07 15.82
CA ILE A 195 -6.85 10.57 14.44
C ILE A 195 -5.61 11.44 14.24
N GLU A 196 -5.22 12.23 15.24
CA GLU A 196 -4.03 13.08 15.18
C GLU A 196 -2.76 12.23 15.09
N ARG A 197 -2.71 11.17 15.91
CA ARG A 197 -1.64 10.18 15.79
C ARG A 197 -1.69 9.46 14.45
N CYS A 198 -2.87 9.06 13.99
CA CYS A 198 -3.04 8.37 12.71
C CYS A 198 -2.49 9.21 11.54
N ILE A 199 -2.76 10.51 11.56
CA ILE A 199 -2.26 11.46 10.55
C ILE A 199 -0.74 11.53 10.60
N ARG A 200 -0.14 11.79 11.76
CA ARG A 200 1.33 11.85 11.90
C ARG A 200 1.99 10.55 11.43
N ASP A 201 1.51 9.42 11.93
CA ASP A 201 2.04 8.11 11.57
C ASP A 201 1.89 7.86 10.06
N SER A 202 0.77 8.25 9.44
CA SER A 202 0.57 8.11 7.98
C SER A 202 1.51 8.99 7.13
N ILE A 203 1.84 10.19 7.59
CA ILE A 203 2.82 11.08 6.94
C ILE A 203 4.21 10.46 7.00
N ASP A 204 4.61 9.95 8.17
CA ASP A 204 5.90 9.29 8.36
C ASP A 204 6.01 8.01 7.52
N ILE A 205 4.93 7.22 7.47
CA ILE A 205 4.82 6.04 6.59
C ILE A 205 5.00 6.46 5.13
N PHE A 206 4.28 7.49 4.67
CA PHE A 206 4.40 8.00 3.31
C PHE A 206 5.82 8.50 2.99
N ALA A 207 6.40 9.33 3.85
CA ALA A 207 7.72 9.92 3.66
C ALA A 207 8.86 8.89 3.69
N THR A 208 8.66 7.76 4.37
CA THR A 208 9.67 6.69 4.48
C THR A 208 9.39 5.49 3.58
N THR A 209 8.35 5.53 2.74
CA THR A 209 8.04 4.49 1.75
C THR A 209 8.54 4.96 0.39
N PRO A 210 9.44 4.21 -0.28
CA PRO A 210 9.78 4.49 -1.67
C PRO A 210 8.50 4.51 -2.51
N ARG A 211 8.39 5.49 -3.39
CA ARG A 211 7.18 5.75 -4.16
C ARG A 211 6.76 4.51 -4.94
N SER A 212 7.69 3.85 -5.62
CA SER A 212 7.40 2.66 -6.43
C SER A 212 6.86 1.48 -5.61
N CYS A 213 7.03 1.48 -4.28
CA CYS A 213 6.45 0.47 -3.40
C CYS A 213 4.92 0.55 -3.26
N THR A 214 4.31 1.66 -3.66
CA THR A 214 2.85 1.81 -3.72
C THR A 214 2.29 1.72 -5.14
N TYR A 215 3.08 1.22 -6.10
CA TYR A 215 2.65 1.05 -7.48
C TYR A 215 1.42 0.13 -7.57
N ARG A 216 0.45 0.55 -8.38
CA ARG A 216 -0.78 -0.18 -8.71
C ARG A 216 -1.14 0.16 -10.14
N GLU A 217 -1.33 -0.84 -10.98
CA GLU A 217 -1.69 -0.68 -12.39
C GLU A 217 -3.02 0.08 -12.55
N HIS A 218 -3.97 -0.13 -11.64
CA HIS A 218 -5.30 0.47 -11.72
C HIS A 218 -5.42 1.83 -11.00
N ALA A 219 -4.32 2.39 -10.47
CA ALA A 219 -4.33 3.70 -9.83
C ALA A 219 -4.51 4.84 -10.84
N SER A 220 -5.13 5.94 -10.40
CA SER A 220 -5.40 7.11 -11.24
C SER A 220 -4.16 7.91 -11.65
N ASP A 221 -3.10 7.80 -10.86
CA ASP A 221 -1.84 8.53 -11.00
C ASP A 221 -0.71 7.63 -11.53
N ILE A 222 -1.07 6.57 -12.27
CA ILE A 222 -0.14 5.62 -12.89
C ILE A 222 0.94 6.32 -13.73
N THR A 223 0.59 7.43 -14.39
CA THR A 223 1.51 8.23 -15.21
C THR A 223 2.68 8.80 -14.41
N ASN A 224 2.48 9.06 -13.12
CA ASN A 224 3.57 9.52 -12.28
C ASN A 224 4.63 8.41 -12.13
N TYR A 225 4.29 7.13 -12.27
CA TYR A 225 5.19 5.98 -12.07
C TYR A 225 5.86 5.51 -13.36
N GLN A 226 5.45 6.05 -14.50
CA GLN A 226 5.86 5.64 -15.84
C GLN A 226 6.35 6.87 -16.62
N ILE A 227 7.44 7.53 -16.17
CA ILE A 227 7.88 8.83 -16.72
C ILE A 227 8.74 8.63 -18.00
N ASN A 228 8.53 7.54 -18.75
CA ASN A 228 9.25 7.16 -19.97
C ASN A 228 10.74 6.82 -19.77
N ASN A 229 11.03 5.68 -19.13
CA ASN A 229 12.28 4.93 -19.32
C ASN A 229 12.10 3.47 -18.85
N ASP A 230 12.89 2.53 -19.39
CA ASP A 230 12.87 1.11 -19.01
C ASP A 230 13.14 0.84 -17.50
N LEU A 231 13.60 1.87 -16.77
CA LEU A 231 14.01 1.85 -15.37
C LEU A 231 12.85 2.03 -14.37
N ASP A 232 11.70 2.48 -14.84
CA ASP A 232 10.50 2.70 -14.03
C ASP A 232 9.65 1.42 -13.89
N MET A 233 8.58 1.51 -13.09
CA MET A 233 7.62 0.43 -12.91
C MET A 233 6.72 0.28 -14.15
N ASP A 234 6.55 -0.93 -14.64
CA ASP A 234 5.55 -1.29 -15.67
C ASP A 234 4.63 -2.42 -15.17
N PRO A 235 3.47 -2.63 -15.81
CA PRO A 235 2.53 -3.68 -15.44
C PRO A 235 3.20 -5.06 -15.41
N PHE A 236 2.85 -5.85 -14.40
CA PHE A 236 3.33 -7.23 -14.25
C PHE A 236 2.18 -8.13 -13.80
N PRO A 237 2.28 -9.46 -14.02
CA PRO A 237 1.18 -10.37 -13.73
C PRO A 237 0.70 -10.26 -12.28
N PHE A 238 -0.61 -10.14 -12.08
CA PHE A 238 -1.22 -10.13 -10.75
C PHE A 238 -0.86 -11.38 -9.92
N SER A 239 -0.61 -12.52 -10.58
CA SER A 239 -0.11 -13.74 -9.93
C SER A 239 1.21 -13.54 -9.22
N ASP A 240 2.10 -12.73 -9.80
CA ASP A 240 3.42 -12.45 -9.23
C ASP A 240 3.23 -11.55 -8.00
N LEU A 241 2.46 -10.46 -8.15
CA LEU A 241 2.12 -9.55 -7.05
C LEU A 241 1.53 -10.32 -5.85
N LYS A 242 0.61 -11.26 -6.12
CA LYS A 242 -0.03 -12.08 -5.08
C LYS A 242 0.92 -13.10 -4.44
N SER A 243 1.96 -13.54 -5.14
CA SER A 243 2.97 -14.47 -4.61
C SER A 243 4.03 -13.80 -3.74
N GLU A 244 4.17 -12.47 -3.87
CA GLU A 244 5.11 -11.65 -3.12
C GLU A 244 4.55 -11.26 -1.75
N ARG A 245 5.43 -11.09 -0.75
CA ARG A 245 5.06 -10.52 0.57
C ARG A 245 5.59 -9.10 0.79
N CYS A 246 6.44 -8.60 -0.11
CA CYS A 246 7.00 -7.26 -0.06
C CYS A 246 6.71 -6.49 -1.35
N PRO A 247 6.77 -5.15 -1.30
CA PRO A 247 6.64 -4.36 -2.51
C PRO A 247 7.87 -4.48 -3.41
N ARG A 248 7.71 -4.08 -4.67
CA ARG A 248 8.83 -3.87 -5.60
C ARG A 248 9.33 -2.42 -5.52
N ILE A 249 10.59 -2.21 -5.90
CA ILE A 249 11.21 -0.90 -6.08
C ILE A 249 11.74 -0.75 -7.50
N SER A 250 11.55 0.42 -8.12
CA SER A 250 12.04 0.70 -9.47
C SER A 250 13.56 0.92 -9.50
N ALA A 251 14.17 0.70 -10.66
CA ALA A 251 15.58 0.98 -10.84
C ALA A 251 15.86 2.48 -10.77
N ASN A 252 14.98 3.32 -11.34
CA ASN A 252 15.12 4.77 -11.28
C ASN A 252 15.16 5.29 -9.83
N GLU A 253 14.31 4.76 -8.95
CA GLU A 253 14.29 5.17 -7.54
C GLU A 253 15.56 4.75 -6.79
N ILE A 254 16.17 3.60 -7.15
CA ILE A 254 17.49 3.23 -6.61
C ILE A 254 18.58 4.21 -7.06
N ILE A 255 18.52 4.68 -8.30
CA ILE A 255 19.47 5.67 -8.83
C ILE A 255 19.32 6.99 -8.07
N GLU A 256 18.09 7.49 -7.91
CA GLU A 256 17.82 8.72 -7.15
C GLU A 256 18.29 8.61 -5.69
N LEU A 257 18.05 7.45 -5.05
CA LEU A 257 18.52 7.17 -3.70
C LEU A 257 20.06 7.13 -3.60
N ASN A 258 20.75 6.80 -4.69
CA ASN A 258 22.21 6.81 -4.79
C ASN A 258 22.77 8.21 -5.12
N ASP A 259 22.12 8.99 -5.99
CA ASP A 259 22.60 10.31 -6.42
C ASP A 259 22.44 11.38 -5.32
N LEU A 260 21.41 11.26 -4.47
CA LEU A 260 21.24 12.10 -3.27
C LEU A 260 22.43 11.98 -2.28
N ARG A 261 23.30 10.96 -2.44
CA ARG A 261 24.55 10.77 -1.71
C ARG A 261 25.66 11.73 -2.15
N VAL A 262 25.65 12.19 -3.41
CA VAL A 262 26.72 13.02 -3.98
C VAL A 262 26.59 14.49 -3.54
N GLN A 263 25.36 14.96 -3.25
CA GLN A 263 25.10 16.36 -2.92
C GLN A 263 25.17 16.69 -1.42
N THR A 264 25.16 15.68 -0.54
CA THR A 264 25.18 15.91 0.92
C THR A 264 26.48 15.40 1.54
N THR A 265 27.43 16.30 1.78
CA THR A 265 28.74 16.04 2.42
C THR A 265 28.66 15.67 3.91
N SER A 266 27.50 15.25 4.42
CA SER A 266 27.32 14.80 5.80
C SER A 266 27.25 13.28 5.87
N LEU A 267 28.32 12.67 6.38
CA LEU A 267 28.38 11.26 6.77
C LEU A 267 27.17 10.90 7.65
N LYS A 268 26.36 9.90 7.26
CA LYS A 268 25.92 8.76 8.10
C LYS A 268 24.88 7.87 7.39
N THR A 269 25.31 6.64 7.10
CA THR A 269 24.53 5.46 6.68
C THR A 269 23.82 5.52 5.32
N SER A 270 24.02 4.49 4.50
CA SER A 270 23.25 4.31 3.26
C SER A 270 21.76 4.22 3.59
N LYS A 271 20.91 5.02 2.93
CA LYS A 271 19.45 4.97 3.07
C LYS A 271 18.88 3.61 2.60
N HIS A 272 19.67 2.84 1.87
CA HIS A 272 19.31 1.52 1.40
C HIS A 272 20.49 0.52 1.49
N LEU A 273 20.19 -0.77 1.50
CA LEU A 273 21.11 -1.89 1.43
C LEU A 273 20.76 -2.69 0.18
N LEU A 274 21.71 -2.81 -0.75
CA LEU A 274 21.56 -3.60 -1.97
C LEU A 274 22.11 -5.01 -1.72
N ILE A 275 21.23 -6.02 -1.73
CA ILE A 275 21.58 -7.43 -1.49
C ILE A 275 21.45 -8.18 -2.81
N ASP A 276 22.58 -8.53 -3.42
CA ASP A 276 22.59 -9.28 -4.67
C ASP A 276 22.68 -10.78 -4.38
N ILE A 277 21.61 -11.51 -4.69
CA ILE A 277 21.49 -12.93 -4.37
C ILE A 277 21.90 -13.85 -5.52
N ARG A 278 22.37 -13.28 -6.64
CA ARG A 278 22.83 -14.06 -7.79
C ARG A 278 24.07 -14.88 -7.44
N SER A 279 24.39 -15.86 -8.28
CA SER A 279 25.61 -16.65 -8.08
C SER A 279 26.85 -15.75 -8.10
N ALA A 280 27.91 -16.15 -7.39
CA ALA A 280 29.17 -15.41 -7.38
C ALA A 280 29.71 -15.18 -8.80
N ASP A 281 29.56 -16.16 -9.70
CA ASP A 281 29.98 -16.04 -11.09
C ASP A 281 29.19 -14.99 -11.87
N GLU A 282 27.89 -14.85 -11.61
CA GLU A 282 27.05 -13.81 -12.24
C GLU A 282 27.33 -12.43 -11.66
N TYR A 283 27.54 -12.36 -10.35
CA TYR A 283 27.91 -11.14 -9.65
C TYR A 283 29.24 -10.59 -10.17
N MET A 284 30.26 -11.45 -10.30
CA MET A 284 31.60 -11.09 -10.80
C MET A 284 31.60 -10.65 -12.26
N LYS A 285 30.58 -10.98 -13.06
CA LYS A 285 30.46 -10.48 -14.44
C LYS A 285 30.00 -9.03 -14.49
N ALA A 286 29.06 -8.66 -13.63
CA ALA A 286 28.48 -7.33 -13.57
C ALA A 286 27.65 -7.17 -12.29
N ALA A 287 27.88 -6.12 -11.52
CA ALA A 287 27.12 -5.81 -10.31
C ALA A 287 26.81 -4.31 -10.20
N LEU A 288 25.84 -3.97 -9.34
CA LEU A 288 25.57 -2.58 -8.98
C LEU A 288 26.62 -2.08 -7.97
N PRO A 289 27.10 -0.83 -8.08
CA PRO A 289 27.96 -0.23 -7.09
C PRO A 289 27.36 -0.29 -5.69
N SER A 290 28.17 -0.61 -4.69
CA SER A 290 27.76 -0.77 -3.28
C SER A 290 26.79 -1.93 -2.99
N SER A 291 26.46 -2.78 -3.97
CA SER A 291 25.77 -4.04 -3.69
C SER A 291 26.68 -5.03 -3.00
N VAL A 292 26.07 -5.95 -2.24
CA VAL A 292 26.78 -7.03 -1.56
C VAL A 292 26.24 -8.35 -2.09
N ASN A 293 27.15 -9.21 -2.58
CA ASN A 293 26.77 -10.56 -2.95
C ASN A 293 26.52 -11.43 -1.72
N VAL A 294 25.36 -12.07 -1.67
CA VAL A 294 24.98 -13.02 -0.63
C VAL A 294 24.40 -14.25 -1.31
N SER A 295 25.08 -15.39 -1.19
CA SER A 295 24.63 -16.62 -1.85
C SER A 295 23.27 -17.07 -1.27
N TYR A 296 22.26 -17.18 -2.14
CA TYR A 296 20.91 -17.66 -1.78
C TYR A 296 20.95 -18.96 -0.95
N ASP A 297 21.72 -19.95 -1.40
CA ASP A 297 21.79 -21.29 -0.78
C ASP A 297 22.51 -21.31 0.57
N LYS A 298 23.23 -20.24 0.93
CA LYS A 298 24.01 -20.16 2.17
C LYS A 298 23.43 -19.18 3.18
N ALA A 299 22.43 -18.39 2.80
CA ALA A 299 21.88 -17.33 3.63
C ALA A 299 21.04 -17.86 4.80
N PHE A 300 20.26 -18.93 4.56
CA PHE A 300 19.29 -19.48 5.51
C PHE A 300 19.49 -20.97 5.73
N ASP A 301 19.16 -21.45 6.93
CA ASP A 301 19.04 -22.89 7.20
C ASP A 301 17.66 -23.45 6.81
N ASN A 302 17.46 -24.75 7.02
CA ASN A 302 16.19 -25.43 6.74
C ASN A 302 15.00 -24.92 7.59
N GLN A 303 15.26 -24.18 8.67
CA GLN A 303 14.25 -23.53 9.51
C GLN A 303 14.10 -22.04 9.17
N ILE A 304 14.65 -21.60 8.03
CA ILE A 304 14.57 -20.22 7.53
C ILE A 304 15.35 -19.23 8.42
N ARG A 305 16.19 -19.70 9.35
CA ARG A 305 17.02 -18.83 10.19
C ARG A 305 18.23 -18.34 9.40
N ILE A 306 18.58 -17.07 9.56
CA ILE A 306 19.77 -16.50 8.93
C ILE A 306 21.02 -17.15 9.55
N VAL A 307 21.86 -17.77 8.71
CA VAL A 307 23.12 -18.42 9.13
C VAL A 307 24.35 -17.77 8.51
N ASP A 308 24.18 -16.90 7.52
CA ASP A 308 25.27 -16.10 6.96
C ASP A 308 25.59 -14.92 7.92
N ASN A 309 26.75 -14.99 8.56
CA ASN A 309 27.22 -13.98 9.51
C ASN A 309 27.38 -12.58 8.88
N ARG A 310 27.79 -12.51 7.61
CA ARG A 310 27.97 -11.23 6.90
C ARG A 310 26.61 -10.60 6.63
N LEU A 311 25.64 -11.39 6.17
CA LEU A 311 24.26 -10.95 5.99
C LEU A 311 23.67 -10.45 7.32
N GLN A 312 23.83 -11.21 8.41
CA GLN A 312 23.34 -10.80 9.72
C GLN A 312 23.92 -9.44 10.16
N GLN A 313 25.24 -9.27 10.08
CA GLN A 313 25.89 -7.99 10.42
C GLN A 313 25.42 -6.83 9.55
N LEU A 314 25.21 -7.06 8.25
CA LEU A 314 24.68 -6.05 7.34
C LEU A 314 23.25 -5.66 7.69
N LEU A 315 22.38 -6.64 7.98
CA LEU A 315 20.99 -6.39 8.35
C LEU A 315 20.87 -5.63 9.69
N GLU A 316 21.73 -5.95 10.67
CA GLU A 316 21.82 -5.23 11.94
C GLU A 316 22.28 -3.78 11.73
N LYS A 317 23.33 -3.57 10.93
CA LYS A 317 23.84 -2.23 10.58
C LYS A 317 22.83 -1.38 9.81
N HIS A 318 22.00 -2.01 8.98
CA HIS A 318 21.03 -1.36 8.10
C HIS A 318 19.57 -1.58 8.54
N ARG A 319 19.32 -1.69 9.86
CA ARG A 319 17.98 -1.99 10.41
C ARG A 319 16.90 -1.03 9.88
N SER A 320 17.19 0.27 9.84
CA SER A 320 16.25 1.31 9.39
C SER A 320 16.32 1.64 7.89
N SER A 321 17.26 1.06 7.15
CA SER A 321 17.42 1.29 5.71
C SER A 321 16.46 0.41 4.91
N VAL A 322 16.12 0.85 3.69
CA VAL A 322 15.42 0.02 2.69
C VAL A 322 16.34 -1.10 2.22
N LYS A 323 15.90 -2.35 2.22
CA LYS A 323 16.70 -3.52 1.86
C LYS A 323 16.20 -4.01 0.52
N VAL A 324 16.97 -3.77 -0.54
CA VAL A 324 16.59 -4.13 -1.91
C VAL A 324 17.27 -5.44 -2.26
N VAL A 325 16.47 -6.47 -2.49
CA VAL A 325 16.95 -7.78 -2.94
C VAL A 325 17.00 -7.78 -4.46
N ILE A 326 18.19 -8.02 -4.99
CA ILE A 326 18.53 -8.03 -6.40
C ILE A 326 18.74 -9.47 -6.82
N GLY A 327 17.89 -9.94 -7.73
CA GLY A 327 18.04 -11.23 -8.37
C GLY A 327 18.15 -11.11 -9.88
N ASN A 328 18.20 -12.27 -10.52
CA ASN A 328 17.97 -12.39 -11.95
C ASN A 328 16.47 -12.23 -12.27
N LYS A 329 16.15 -12.30 -13.57
CA LYS A 329 14.75 -12.39 -14.03
C LYS A 329 13.98 -13.60 -13.46
N ASN A 330 14.68 -14.60 -12.91
CA ASN A 330 14.06 -15.71 -12.20
C ASN A 330 13.46 -15.21 -10.87
N HIS A 331 12.15 -15.02 -10.88
CA HIS A 331 11.42 -14.38 -9.81
C HIS A 331 11.41 -15.19 -8.50
N LYS A 332 11.47 -16.54 -8.58
CA LYS A 332 11.20 -17.41 -7.43
C LYS A 332 12.22 -17.29 -6.29
N GLN A 333 13.52 -17.43 -6.58
CA GLN A 333 14.55 -17.34 -5.53
C GLN A 333 14.57 -15.97 -4.84
N THR A 334 14.33 -14.91 -5.61
CA THR A 334 14.28 -13.54 -5.08
C THR A 334 13.09 -13.37 -4.14
N VAL A 335 11.91 -13.86 -4.52
CA VAL A 335 10.71 -13.88 -3.66
C VAL A 335 10.95 -14.69 -2.39
N ASP A 336 11.45 -15.92 -2.53
CA ASP A 336 11.72 -16.81 -1.39
C ASP A 336 12.70 -16.15 -0.41
N PHE A 337 13.77 -15.52 -0.92
CA PHE A 337 14.73 -14.77 -0.09
C PHE A 337 14.08 -13.60 0.65
N THR A 338 13.25 -12.80 -0.03
CA THR A 338 12.52 -11.69 0.64
C THR A 338 11.53 -12.18 1.68
N ASN A 339 10.81 -13.26 1.40
CA ASN A 339 9.87 -13.87 2.33
C ASN A 339 10.59 -14.38 3.59
N ASN A 340 11.78 -14.95 3.42
CA ASN A 340 12.62 -15.40 4.52
C ASN A 340 13.13 -14.21 5.37
N LEU A 341 13.52 -13.09 4.77
CA LEU A 341 13.88 -11.88 5.51
C LEU A 341 12.69 -11.34 6.33
N ILE A 342 11.48 -11.30 5.74
CA ILE A 342 10.27 -10.86 6.43
C ILE A 342 9.93 -11.82 7.58
N ALA A 343 10.02 -13.14 7.37
CA ALA A 343 9.79 -14.15 8.41
C ALA A 343 10.76 -13.99 9.61
N ASN A 344 11.96 -13.47 9.37
CA ASN A 344 12.92 -13.09 10.42
C ASN A 344 12.72 -11.66 10.97
N ASN A 345 11.56 -11.04 10.70
CA ASN A 345 11.16 -9.70 11.16
C ASN A 345 12.04 -8.54 10.64
N HIS A 346 12.68 -8.70 9.47
CA HIS A 346 13.35 -7.58 8.83
C HIS A 346 12.34 -6.70 8.09
N SER A 347 12.25 -5.44 8.51
CA SER A 347 11.39 -4.44 7.86
C SER A 347 12.07 -3.83 6.64
N ARG A 348 11.27 -3.10 5.85
CA ARG A 348 11.70 -2.31 4.69
C ARG A 348 12.34 -3.14 3.58
N VAL A 349 11.92 -4.40 3.42
CA VAL A 349 12.40 -5.30 2.37
C VAL A 349 11.64 -5.01 1.08
N CYS A 350 12.36 -4.92 -0.04
CA CYS A 350 11.80 -4.76 -1.39
C CYS A 350 12.48 -5.69 -2.39
N LEU A 351 11.77 -6.02 -3.46
CA LEU A 351 12.32 -6.65 -4.66
C LEU A 351 12.72 -5.58 -5.68
N LEU A 352 13.89 -5.73 -6.30
CA LEU A 352 14.20 -4.93 -7.49
C LEU A 352 13.28 -5.34 -8.65
N HIS A 353 12.46 -4.40 -9.12
CA HIS A 353 11.64 -4.59 -10.30
C HIS A 353 12.52 -4.89 -11.54
N LYS A 354 12.13 -5.88 -12.36
CA LYS A 354 12.89 -6.41 -13.51
C LYS A 354 14.27 -7.05 -13.20
N GLY A 355 14.68 -7.10 -11.94
CA GLY A 355 15.98 -7.66 -11.53
C GLY A 355 17.17 -6.86 -12.09
N ILE A 356 18.38 -7.40 -11.95
CA ILE A 356 19.62 -6.69 -12.33
C ILE A 356 19.69 -6.25 -13.80
N ASP A 357 18.98 -6.96 -14.67
CA ASP A 357 19.03 -6.79 -16.13
C ASP A 357 18.55 -5.40 -16.58
N VAL A 358 17.70 -4.76 -15.77
CA VAL A 358 17.20 -3.40 -16.02
C VAL A 358 18.33 -2.37 -16.12
N PHE A 359 19.49 -2.63 -15.51
CA PHE A 359 20.64 -1.74 -15.54
C PHE A 359 21.59 -1.96 -16.72
N LYS A 360 21.41 -3.00 -17.56
CA LYS A 360 22.37 -3.36 -18.63
C LYS A 360 22.65 -2.23 -19.62
N THR A 361 21.66 -1.41 -19.94
CA THR A 361 21.77 -0.30 -20.90
C THR A 361 22.16 1.03 -20.26
N THR A 362 22.24 1.09 -18.93
CA THR A 362 22.49 2.34 -18.18
C THR A 362 23.97 2.70 -18.04
N GLY A 363 24.87 1.74 -18.24
CA GLY A 363 26.31 1.90 -17.96
C GLY A 363 26.66 1.93 -16.46
N MET A 364 25.69 1.68 -15.56
CA MET A 364 25.93 1.72 -14.11
C MET A 364 26.56 0.44 -13.54
N LEU A 365 26.52 -0.66 -14.29
CA LEU A 365 27.09 -1.93 -13.85
C LEU A 365 28.62 -1.87 -13.93
N TYR A 366 29.30 -2.36 -12.89
CA TYR A 366 30.74 -2.50 -12.87
C TYR A 366 31.15 -3.98 -12.76
N VAL A 367 32.39 -4.30 -13.12
CA VAL A 367 32.98 -5.62 -12.94
C VAL A 367 33.64 -5.67 -11.56
N PRO A 368 33.13 -6.48 -10.62
CA PRO A 368 33.73 -6.59 -9.29
C PRO A 368 35.12 -7.22 -9.32
N THR A 369 35.87 -6.98 -8.25
CA THR A 369 37.17 -7.58 -7.97
C THR A 369 37.01 -8.76 -7.00
N PRO A 370 37.96 -9.72 -6.94
CA PRO A 370 37.86 -10.83 -5.99
C PRO A 370 37.74 -10.40 -4.52
N SER A 371 38.22 -9.20 -4.17
CA SER A 371 38.04 -8.61 -2.83
C SER A 371 36.61 -8.18 -2.51
N ASP A 372 35.72 -8.11 -3.50
CA ASP A 372 34.31 -7.76 -3.32
C ASP A 372 33.44 -8.98 -2.94
N LEU A 373 33.93 -10.20 -3.16
CA LEU A 373 33.26 -11.44 -2.76
C LEU A 373 33.39 -11.70 -1.24
N PRO A 374 32.47 -12.49 -0.66
CA PRO A 374 32.54 -12.93 0.74
C PRO A 374 33.75 -13.78 1.10
#